data_AF-A0A7Y8C3B3-F1
#
_entry.id   AF-A0A7Y8C3B3-F1
#
_cell.length_a   1.000
_cell.length_b   1.000
_cell.length_c   1.000
_cell.angle_alpha   90.00
_cell.angle_beta   90.00
_cell.angle_gamma   90.00
#
_symmetry.space_group_name_H-M   'P 1'
#
loop_
_entity.id
_entity.type
_entity.pdbx_description
1 polymer ?
#
loop_
_entity_poly.entity_id
_entity_poly.type
_entity_poly.pdbx_seq_one_letter_code
_entity_poly.pdbx_strand_id
1 'polypeptide(L)'
;MCEAAFQIIYMLFVLRKAKRVAFVEFCIKYTGEQAGFLEDHLRNESLMYEQLFSSKCKGYVLDFFERLMAEMRGLKYEDSNGILEALEFFQEVGAIALWKYNCNLDPKIDSFVRGFDRLDVGEERKRLYFLAQAS
;
A
#
# COMPACT_ATOMS: atom_id res chain seq x y z
N MET A 1 13.29 -5.11 8.43
CA MET A 1 12.87 -3.81 9.01
C MET A 1 11.74 -3.16 8.22
N CYS A 2 11.89 -2.94 6.91
CA CYS A 2 10.81 -2.36 6.07
C CYS A 2 9.59 -3.28 5.95
N GLU A 3 9.82 -4.56 5.65
CA GLU A 3 8.77 -5.59 5.60
C GLU A 3 8.00 -5.70 6.92
N ALA A 4 8.69 -5.69 8.06
CA ALA A 4 8.05 -5.72 9.38
C ALA A 4 7.17 -4.49 9.63
N ALA A 5 7.65 -3.28 9.32
CA ALA A 5 6.83 -2.07 9.43
C ALA A 5 5.60 -2.15 8.51
N PHE A 6 5.75 -2.70 7.31
CA PHE A 6 4.63 -2.84 6.38
C PHE A 6 3.61 -3.88 6.85
N GLN A 7 4.07 -5.01 7.38
CA GLN A 7 3.20 -6.03 8.00
C GLN A 7 2.43 -5.46 9.19
N ILE A 8 3.05 -4.64 10.04
CA ILE A 8 2.37 -3.98 11.17
C ILE A 8 1.32 -2.99 10.64
N ILE A 9 1.64 -2.17 9.64
CA ILE A 9 0.67 -1.25 9.02
C ILE A 9 -0.51 -2.03 8.43
N TYR A 10 -0.24 -3.13 7.72
CA TYR A 10 -1.29 -3.99 7.18
C TYR A 10 -2.16 -4.62 8.28
N MET A 11 -1.54 -5.10 9.37
CA MET A 11 -2.27 -5.62 10.52
C MET A 11 -3.21 -4.56 11.12
N LEU A 12 -2.73 -3.33 11.31
CA LEU A 12 -3.54 -2.22 11.82
C LEU A 12 -4.69 -1.87 10.88
N PHE A 13 -4.45 -1.89 9.56
CA PHE A 13 -5.48 -1.72 8.54
C PHE A 13 -6.60 -2.77 8.66
N VAL A 14 -6.23 -4.06 8.77
CA VAL A 14 -7.21 -5.14 8.95
C VAL A 14 -7.97 -5.01 10.27
N LEU A 15 -7.31 -4.63 11.36
CA LEU A 15 -7.94 -4.44 12.67
C LEU A 15 -8.94 -3.28 12.71
N ARG A 16 -8.77 -2.29 11.84
CA ARG A 16 -9.75 -1.21 11.60
C ARG A 16 -10.97 -1.66 10.79
N LYS A 17 -11.15 -2.97 10.62
CA LYS A 17 -12.23 -3.62 9.84
C LYS A 17 -12.16 -3.35 8.34
N ALA A 18 -10.99 -2.97 7.83
CA ALA A 18 -10.79 -2.89 6.40
C ALA A 18 -10.74 -4.31 5.78
N LYS A 19 -11.04 -4.39 4.48
CA LYS A 19 -11.07 -5.67 3.76
C LYS A 19 -9.65 -6.24 3.66
N ARG A 20 -9.47 -7.52 3.99
CA ARG A 20 -8.21 -8.23 3.72
C ARG A 20 -7.96 -8.29 2.22
N VAL A 21 -6.78 -7.83 1.82
CA VAL A 21 -6.31 -7.86 0.42
C VAL A 21 -5.32 -9.01 0.24
N ALA A 22 -5.78 -10.12 -0.34
CA ALA A 22 -5.00 -11.35 -0.46
C ALA A 22 -3.67 -11.17 -1.22
N PHE A 23 -3.66 -10.32 -2.26
CA PHE A 23 -2.43 -10.05 -3.02
C PHE A 23 -1.38 -9.32 -2.19
N VAL A 24 -1.80 -8.40 -1.31
CA VAL A 24 -0.91 -7.73 -0.37
C VAL A 24 -0.32 -8.75 0.61
N GLU A 25 -1.16 -9.62 1.19
CA GLU A 25 -0.73 -10.65 2.14
C GLU A 25 0.31 -11.59 1.53
N PHE A 26 0.10 -12.00 0.28
CA PHE A 26 1.06 -12.78 -0.48
C PHE A 26 2.39 -12.04 -0.66
N CYS A 27 2.34 -10.78 -1.08
CA CYS A 27 3.54 -9.97 -1.33
C CYS A 27 4.35 -9.67 -0.07
N ILE A 28 3.69 -9.40 1.06
CA ILE A 28 4.36 -9.06 2.32
C ILE A 28 4.58 -10.28 3.23
N LYS A 29 4.23 -11.49 2.77
CA LYS A 29 4.31 -12.74 3.55
C LYS A 29 3.61 -12.63 4.90
N TYR A 30 2.40 -12.09 4.90
CA TYR A 30 1.64 -11.84 6.12
C TYR A 30 1.23 -13.16 6.80
N THR A 31 1.65 -13.37 8.05
CA THR A 31 1.36 -14.61 8.81
C THR A 31 0.25 -14.46 9.85
N GLY A 32 -0.24 -13.23 10.12
CA GLY A 32 -1.34 -12.99 11.07
C GLY A 32 -1.01 -13.22 12.56
N GLU A 33 0.20 -13.66 12.90
CA GLU A 33 0.58 -14.07 14.28
C GLU A 33 1.10 -12.93 15.18
N GLN A 34 1.06 -11.66 14.76
CA GLN A 34 1.64 -10.54 15.51
C GLN A 34 0.74 -9.97 16.64
N ALA A 35 -0.19 -10.77 17.17
CA ALA A 35 -1.20 -10.33 18.15
C ALA A 35 -0.65 -9.96 19.54
N GLY A 36 0.65 -10.21 19.82
CA GLY A 36 1.23 -10.03 21.15
C GLY A 36 1.40 -8.58 21.63
N PHE A 37 1.39 -7.59 20.73
CA PHE A 37 1.76 -6.20 21.06
C PHE A 37 0.85 -5.14 20.43
N LEU A 38 -0.45 -5.44 20.29
CA LEU A 38 -1.39 -4.57 19.56
C LEU A 38 -1.44 -3.12 20.09
N GLU A 39 -1.49 -2.93 21.41
CA GLU A 39 -1.52 -1.58 21.99
C GLU A 39 -0.24 -0.79 21.68
N ASP A 40 0.92 -1.46 21.71
CA ASP A 40 2.20 -0.83 21.38
C ASP A 40 2.27 -0.47 19.90
N HIS A 41 1.74 -1.31 19.01
CA HIS A 41 1.67 -1.01 17.58
C HIS A 41 0.74 0.18 17.29
N LEU A 42 -0.38 0.29 18.00
CA LEU A 42 -1.28 1.45 17.87
C LEU A 42 -0.63 2.74 18.35
N ARG A 43 0.07 2.70 19.49
CA ARG A 43 0.82 3.87 20.02
C ARG A 43 1.95 4.30 19.12
N ASN A 44 2.61 3.34 18.47
CA ASN A 44 3.77 3.57 17.62
C ASN A 44 3.44 3.62 16.12
N GLU A 45 2.16 3.79 15.75
CA GLU A 45 1.74 3.79 14.35
C GLU A 45 2.53 4.83 13.53
N SER A 46 2.68 6.06 14.03
CA SER A 46 3.44 7.11 13.32
C SER A 46 4.88 6.68 13.02
N LEU A 47 5.55 6.04 13.98
CA LEU A 47 6.91 5.55 13.83
C LEU A 47 7.00 4.46 12.74
N MET A 48 5.97 3.62 12.60
CA MET A 48 5.93 2.60 11.54
C MET A 48 5.84 3.24 10.16
N TYR A 49 5.02 4.29 10.00
CA TYR A 49 4.92 5.05 8.76
C TYR A 49 6.23 5.81 8.45
N GLU A 50 6.78 6.52 9.42
CA GLU A 50 8.07 7.21 9.28
C GLU A 50 9.18 6.23 8.90
N GLN A 51 9.21 5.03 9.50
CA GLN A 51 10.16 3.99 9.17
C GLN A 51 9.96 3.46 7.74
N LEU A 52 8.71 3.14 7.35
CA LEU A 52 8.40 2.61 6.03
C LEU A 52 8.74 3.60 4.91
N PHE A 53 8.47 4.89 5.10
CA PHE A 53 8.77 5.95 4.13
C PHE A 53 10.13 6.62 4.36
N SER A 54 10.97 6.08 5.24
CA SER A 54 12.33 6.55 5.42
C SER A 54 13.21 6.27 4.19
N SER A 55 14.32 7.00 4.04
CA SER A 55 15.30 6.76 2.98
C SER A 55 15.84 5.33 2.95
N LYS A 56 15.87 4.63 4.11
CA LYS A 56 16.30 3.23 4.21
C LYS A 56 15.31 2.25 3.60
N CYS A 57 14.02 2.58 3.60
CA CYS A 57 12.94 1.73 3.09
C CYS A 57 12.37 2.20 1.75
N LYS A 58 12.84 3.33 1.24
CA LYS A 58 12.47 3.89 -0.05
C LYS A 58 12.46 2.87 -1.20
N GLY A 59 13.54 2.09 -1.34
CA GLY A 59 13.63 1.06 -2.38
C GLY A 59 12.54 0.00 -2.24
N TYR A 60 12.33 -0.50 -1.02
CA TYR A 60 11.30 -1.50 -0.74
C TYR A 60 9.87 -1.03 -1.10
N VAL A 61 9.53 0.21 -0.76
CA VAL A 61 8.22 0.82 -1.09
C VAL A 61 8.05 1.00 -2.60
N LEU A 62 9.09 1.48 -3.27
CA LEU A 62 9.09 1.68 -4.72
C LEU A 62 8.98 0.35 -5.46
N ASP A 63 9.78 -0.65 -5.07
CA ASP A 63 9.76 -1.99 -5.65
C ASP A 63 8.40 -2.65 -5.48
N PHE A 64 7.76 -2.47 -4.33
CA PHE A 64 6.41 -2.97 -4.09
C PHE A 64 5.40 -2.32 -5.06
N PHE A 65 5.40 -0.99 -5.17
CA PHE A 65 4.53 -0.27 -6.10
C PHE A 65 4.75 -0.68 -7.56
N GLU A 66 6.01 -0.74 -7.99
CA GLU A 66 6.37 -1.12 -9.36
C GLU A 66 5.98 -2.56 -9.67
N ARG A 67 6.12 -3.46 -8.69
CA ARG A 67 5.64 -4.83 -8.80
C ARG A 67 4.13 -4.87 -9.00
N LEU A 68 3.34 -4.15 -8.20
CA LEU A 68 1.88 -4.11 -8.38
C LEU A 68 1.50 -3.63 -9.79
N MET A 69 2.14 -2.54 -10.26
CA MET A 69 1.91 -2.02 -11.60
C MET A 69 2.33 -3.03 -12.69
N ALA A 70 3.43 -3.75 -12.48
CA ALA A 70 3.92 -4.76 -13.42
C ALA A 70 3.02 -5.99 -13.48
N GLU A 71 2.54 -6.49 -12.35
CA GLU A 71 1.64 -7.66 -12.28
C GLU A 71 0.29 -7.36 -12.95
N MET A 72 -0.14 -6.08 -12.95
CA MET A 72 -1.36 -5.67 -13.65
C MET A 72 -1.19 -5.65 -15.18
N ARG A 73 0.04 -5.51 -15.69
CA ARG A 73 0.32 -5.48 -17.13
C ARG A 73 0.04 -6.84 -17.76
N GLY A 74 -0.71 -6.84 -18.85
CA GLY A 74 -1.05 -8.07 -19.58
C GLY A 74 -2.22 -8.86 -18.99
N LEU A 75 -2.74 -8.48 -17.83
CA LEU A 75 -4.04 -8.95 -17.36
C LEU A 75 -5.17 -8.17 -18.01
N LYS A 76 -6.33 -8.81 -18.18
CA LYS A 76 -7.57 -8.08 -18.49
C LYS A 76 -8.04 -7.32 -17.25
N TYR A 77 -8.83 -6.28 -17.47
CA TYR A 77 -9.34 -5.44 -16.38
C TYR A 77 -10.12 -6.28 -15.34
N GLU A 78 -10.93 -7.23 -15.81
CA GLU A 78 -11.74 -8.11 -14.97
C GLU A 78 -10.88 -9.03 -14.07
N ASP A 79 -9.70 -9.43 -14.56
CA ASP A 79 -8.76 -10.28 -13.86
C ASP A 79 -7.82 -9.47 -12.93
N SER A 80 -7.84 -8.14 -13.01
CA SER A 80 -6.92 -7.25 -12.29
C SER A 80 -7.43 -6.84 -10.90
N ASN A 81 -8.63 -7.29 -10.49
CA ASN A 81 -9.26 -6.78 -9.27
C ASN A 81 -8.42 -6.99 -8.00
N GLY A 82 -7.72 -8.13 -7.86
CA GLY A 82 -6.86 -8.37 -6.70
C GLY A 82 -5.67 -7.41 -6.60
N ILE A 83 -5.14 -6.96 -7.74
CA ILE A 83 -4.02 -6.01 -7.82
C ILE A 83 -4.54 -4.58 -7.62
N LEU A 84 -5.70 -4.26 -8.18
CA LEU A 84 -6.37 -2.97 -7.94
C LEU A 84 -6.69 -2.77 -6.46
N GLU A 85 -7.18 -3.80 -5.77
CA GLU A 85 -7.37 -3.76 -4.31
C GLU A 85 -6.05 -3.56 -3.55
N ALA A 86 -4.94 -4.12 -4.05
CA ALA A 86 -3.62 -3.90 -3.45
C ALA A 86 -3.11 -2.46 -3.67
N LEU A 87 -3.35 -1.89 -4.85
CA LEU A 87 -3.00 -0.51 -5.18
C LEU A 87 -3.87 0.49 -4.41
N GLU A 88 -5.15 0.18 -4.18
CA GLU A 88 -6.04 0.96 -3.31
C GLU A 88 -5.53 0.98 -1.87
N PHE A 89 -5.22 -0.18 -1.30
CA PHE A 89 -4.58 -0.25 0.02
C PHE A 89 -3.27 0.55 0.07
N PHE A 90 -2.42 0.40 -0.93
CA PHE A 90 -1.15 1.12 -1.00
C PHE A 90 -1.34 2.63 -1.09
N GLN A 91 -2.35 3.09 -1.83
CA GLN A 91 -2.72 4.49 -1.93
C GLN A 91 -3.18 5.03 -0.57
N GLU A 92 -4.02 4.31 0.16
CA GLU A 92 -4.47 4.70 1.50
C GLU A 92 -3.28 4.81 2.47
N VAL A 93 -2.36 3.85 2.45
CA VAL A 93 -1.12 3.89 3.24
C VAL A 93 -0.29 5.13 2.88
N GLY A 94 -0.11 5.42 1.58
CA GLY A 94 0.59 6.60 1.13
C GLY A 94 -0.10 7.91 1.55
N ALA A 95 -1.43 7.97 1.47
CA ALA A 95 -2.23 9.11 1.88
C ALA A 95 -2.13 9.38 3.39
N ILE A 96 -2.19 8.33 4.21
CA ILE A 96 -1.98 8.44 5.67
C ILE A 96 -0.56 8.93 5.96
N ALA A 97 0.46 8.36 5.31
CA ALA A 97 1.84 8.79 5.48
C ALA A 97 2.01 10.28 5.16
N LEU A 98 1.46 10.71 4.02
CA LEU A 98 1.56 12.07 3.53
C LEU A 98 0.81 13.07 4.40
N TRP A 99 -0.48 12.82 4.66
CA TRP A 99 -1.38 13.82 5.23
C TRP A 99 -1.47 13.76 6.75
N LYS A 100 -1.44 12.56 7.35
CA LYS A 100 -1.56 12.41 8.80
C LYS A 100 -0.21 12.53 9.50
N TYR A 101 0.83 11.94 8.91
CA TYR A 101 2.17 11.86 9.53
C TYR A 101 3.23 12.73 8.86
N ASN A 102 2.86 13.48 7.81
CA ASN A 102 3.75 14.42 7.12
C ASN A 102 5.08 13.79 6.66
N CYS A 103 5.03 12.52 6.25
CA CYS A 103 6.17 11.79 5.71
C CYS A 103 6.56 12.36 4.34
N ASN A 104 7.85 12.34 4.03
CA ASN A 104 8.35 12.68 2.71
C ASN A 104 8.40 11.42 1.83
N LEU A 105 7.46 11.31 0.88
CA LEU A 105 7.39 10.17 -0.02
C LEU A 105 8.37 10.31 -1.19
N ASP A 106 8.70 9.19 -1.82
CA ASP A 106 9.37 9.25 -3.12
C ASP A 106 8.48 9.98 -4.15
N PRO A 107 9.03 10.82 -5.05
CA PRO A 107 8.24 11.59 -6.01
C PRO A 107 7.27 10.76 -6.86
N LYS A 108 7.64 9.52 -7.23
CA LYS A 108 6.74 8.65 -8.01
C LYS A 108 5.55 8.19 -7.16
N ILE A 109 5.80 7.88 -5.90
CA ILE A 109 4.76 7.48 -4.94
C ILE A 109 3.88 8.67 -4.56
N ASP A 110 4.47 9.84 -4.28
CA ASP A 110 3.73 11.08 -4.00
C ASP A 110 2.80 11.45 -5.16
N SER A 111 3.30 11.39 -6.40
CA SER A 111 2.50 11.62 -7.60
C SER A 111 1.34 10.64 -7.74
N PHE A 112 1.58 9.34 -7.47
CA PHE A 112 0.53 8.33 -7.47
C PHE A 112 -0.53 8.61 -6.39
N VAL A 113 -0.11 8.85 -5.14
CA VAL A 113 -1.01 9.07 -4.00
C VAL A 113 -1.92 10.28 -4.22
N ARG A 114 -1.35 11.39 -4.69
CA ARG A 114 -2.10 12.61 -5.02
C ARG A 114 -2.94 12.45 -6.28
N GLY A 115 -2.45 11.66 -7.23
CA GLY A 115 -3.08 11.44 -8.51
C GLY A 115 -4.30 10.55 -8.44
N PHE A 116 -4.40 9.63 -7.46
CA PHE A 116 -5.41 8.58 -7.38
C PHE A 116 -6.10 8.52 -6.00
N ASP A 117 -6.67 9.63 -5.54
CA ASP A 117 -7.23 9.75 -4.17
C ASP A 117 -8.53 8.94 -3.93
N ARG A 118 -9.14 8.36 -4.97
CA ARG A 118 -10.44 7.69 -4.90
C ARG A 118 -10.49 6.36 -5.66
N LEU A 119 -9.58 5.45 -5.33
CA LEU A 119 -9.55 4.11 -5.92
C LEU A 119 -10.72 3.20 -5.48
N ASP A 120 -11.58 3.66 -4.58
CA ASP A 120 -12.90 3.09 -4.30
C ASP A 120 -13.88 3.27 -5.49
N VAL A 121 -13.63 4.23 -6.38
CA VAL A 121 -14.47 4.54 -7.54
C VAL A 121 -14.03 3.74 -8.77
N GLY A 122 -14.99 3.06 -9.42
CA GLY A 122 -14.72 2.20 -10.58
C GLY A 122 -14.01 2.91 -11.74
N GLU A 123 -14.35 4.18 -12.02
CA GLU A 123 -13.70 4.97 -13.09
C GLU A 123 -12.23 5.28 -12.77
N GLU A 124 -11.89 5.55 -11.52
CA GLU A 124 -10.50 5.78 -11.10
C GLU A 124 -9.68 4.48 -11.17
N ARG A 125 -10.28 3.34 -10.80
CA ARG A 125 -9.68 2.02 -11.01
C ARG A 125 -9.40 1.74 -12.48
N LYS A 126 -10.34 2.05 -13.38
CA LYS A 126 -10.13 1.92 -14.84
C LYS A 126 -9.01 2.83 -15.32
N ARG A 127 -8.98 4.09 -14.87
CA ARG A 127 -7.92 5.05 -15.22
C ARG A 127 -6.54 4.54 -14.79
N LEU A 128 -6.43 3.98 -13.58
CA LEU A 128 -5.18 3.38 -13.10
C LEU A 128 -4.79 2.16 -13.93
N TYR A 129 -5.75 1.30 -14.25
CA TYR A 129 -5.51 0.14 -15.12
C TYR A 129 -4.95 0.56 -16.48
N PHE A 130 -5.59 1.53 -17.17
CA PHE A 130 -5.10 2.01 -18.46
C PHE A 130 -3.73 2.68 -18.37
N LEU A 131 -3.45 3.39 -17.27
CA LEU A 131 -2.12 3.95 -17.02
C LEU A 131 -1.05 2.85 -16.92
N ALA A 132 -1.35 1.75 -16.22
CA ALA A 132 -0.43 0.63 -16.11
C ALA A 132 -0.19 -0.07 -17.44
N GLN A 133 -1.21 -0.22 -18.30
CA GLN A 133 -1.03 -0.82 -19.63
C GLN A 133 -0.20 0.06 -20.59
N ALA A 134 -0.14 1.37 -20.35
CA ALA A 134 0.60 2.32 -21.17
C ALA A 134 2.08 2.50 -20.76
N SER A 135 2.48 1.93 -19.62
CA SER A 135 3.82 2.07 -19.02
C SER A 135 4.70 0.86 -19.31
#